data_AF-A0A922J3M5-F1
#
_entry.id   AF-A0A922J3M5-F1
#
_cell.length_a   1.000
_cell.length_b   1.000
_cell.length_c   1.000
_cell.angle_alpha   90.00
_cell.angle_beta   90.00
_cell.angle_gamma   90.00
#
_symmetry.space_group_name_H-M   'P 1'
#
loop_
_entity.id
_entity.type
_entity.pdbx_description
1 polymer ?
#
loop_
_entity_poly.entity_id
_entity_poly.type
_entity_poly.pdbx_seq_one_letter_code
_entity_poly.pdbx_strand_id
1 'polypeptide(L)'
;MGEKLGLLALFWFMLCGFGVARFVVEKNSLRVSSPNSLKGVYECAIGNFGVPQYGGTMVGIVTYPKANQKACKSFDDVDISFKSKPGALPTFLLVDRGDCFFTLKAWNAQKGGAAAILVADDRIEPLITMDTPEEENADADYLQNITIPSALISKSLGDSIKKVISKGEMVNINLDWSEALPHPDERVEYEFWTNSNDECGPKCDSQIEFLKSFKGAAQILEKNGYTQFTPHYITWYCPEAFILSKQCKSQCINHGRYCAPDPEQDFSRGYDGKDVVVQNLREVCFFKVANESGKPWLWWDYVADFAIRCPMKEKKYTEDCSNQVIQSLGADIKEIKKCVGDTTADVDNPLLKAEQDAQIGKGSRGDVTILPTLVINNRQYRGKLDKVAVLKAICAGFEETTEPAICLSEDIETNECLSNNGGCWQDKATNITACKDTFRGRVCECPVVQGVKFVGDGYTHCEASGALHCEINNGGCWKKTQEGRTYSACVDDSKGCKCPPGFKGDGVNTCEDVDECKEKLACQCPSCKCKNTWGSHECSCSGGLLYMQENDICISKYL
;
A
#
# COMPACT_ATOMS: atom_id res chain seq x y z
N MET A 1 -31.44 -49.08 6.71
CA MET A 1 -30.14 -48.97 7.39
C MET A 1 -29.46 -47.66 6.97
N GLY A 2 -30.16 -46.55 7.21
CA GLY A 2 -29.78 -45.22 6.77
C GLY A 2 -30.71 -44.24 7.48
N GLU A 3 -30.28 -43.78 8.65
CA GLU A 3 -30.93 -42.73 9.47
C GLU A 3 -30.12 -42.51 10.78
N LYS A 4 -28.79 -42.34 10.70
CA LYS A 4 -27.96 -42.01 11.89
C LYS A 4 -26.71 -41.13 11.64
N LEU A 5 -26.62 -40.44 10.50
CA LEU A 5 -25.46 -39.55 10.21
C LEU A 5 -25.80 -38.04 10.15
N GLY A 6 -27.06 -37.63 10.33
CA GLY A 6 -27.49 -36.24 10.15
C GLY A 6 -27.55 -35.35 11.41
N LEU A 7 -27.14 -35.85 12.58
CA LEU A 7 -27.41 -35.17 13.86
C LEU A 7 -26.15 -34.74 14.65
N LEU A 8 -24.94 -35.00 14.14
CA LEU A 8 -23.68 -34.64 14.79
C LEU A 8 -23.06 -33.32 14.29
N ALA A 9 -23.44 -32.83 13.11
CA ALA A 9 -22.95 -31.54 12.58
C ALA A 9 -23.76 -30.32 13.07
N LEU A 10 -24.95 -30.53 13.64
CA LEU A 10 -25.86 -29.46 14.10
C LEU A 10 -25.69 -29.08 15.58
N PHE A 11 -24.80 -29.76 16.32
CA PHE A 11 -24.59 -29.52 17.75
C PHE A 11 -23.33 -28.69 18.08
N TRP A 12 -22.60 -28.21 17.07
CA TRP A 12 -21.49 -27.27 17.26
C TRP A 12 -21.90 -25.79 17.21
N PHE A 13 -23.17 -25.48 16.95
CA PHE A 13 -23.65 -24.10 16.79
C PHE A 13 -24.65 -23.61 17.86
N MET A 14 -24.86 -24.34 18.96
CA MET A 14 -25.71 -23.83 20.05
C MET A 14 -25.09 -24.02 21.43
N LEU A 15 -24.39 -22.97 21.87
CA LEU A 15 -24.76 -22.14 23.03
C LEU A 15 -23.64 -21.11 23.26
N CYS A 16 -23.73 -19.99 22.53
CA CYS A 16 -22.94 -18.80 22.82
C CYS A 16 -23.31 -18.28 24.22
N GLY A 17 -22.43 -18.51 25.20
CA GLY A 17 -22.34 -17.63 26.36
C GLY A 17 -21.92 -16.25 25.85
N PHE A 18 -22.70 -15.23 26.19
CA PHE A 18 -22.60 -13.82 25.78
C PHE A 18 -21.18 -13.30 25.46
N GLY A 19 -20.85 -13.40 24.17
CA GLY A 19 -19.83 -12.65 23.46
C GLY A 19 -20.20 -12.76 21.99
N VAL A 20 -21.01 -11.83 21.48
CA VAL A 20 -21.38 -11.83 20.06
C VAL A 20 -20.11 -11.51 19.28
N ALA A 21 -19.53 -12.52 18.61
CA ALA A 21 -18.41 -12.32 17.69
C ALA A 21 -18.80 -11.24 16.68
N ARG A 22 -18.00 -10.18 16.59
CA ARG A 22 -18.23 -9.01 15.74
C ARG A 22 -17.48 -9.19 14.44
N PHE A 23 -18.01 -10.05 13.57
CA PHE A 23 -17.53 -10.12 12.20
C PHE A 23 -17.93 -8.85 11.46
N VAL A 24 -16.94 -8.06 11.02
CA VAL A 24 -17.17 -6.84 10.25
C VAL A 24 -16.89 -7.13 8.79
N VAL A 25 -17.92 -6.91 7.96
CA VAL A 25 -17.78 -7.02 6.51
C VAL A 25 -17.08 -5.77 6.00
N GLU A 26 -15.99 -5.96 5.25
CA GLU A 26 -15.27 -4.86 4.64
C GLU A 26 -16.11 -4.27 3.51
N LYS A 27 -16.61 -3.05 3.76
CA LYS A 27 -17.43 -2.31 2.82
C LYS A 27 -16.58 -1.32 2.07
N ASN A 28 -16.85 -1.18 0.78
CA ASN A 28 -16.29 -0.13 -0.04
C ASN A 28 -17.38 0.69 -0.73
N SER A 29 -17.00 1.88 -1.18
CA SER A 29 -17.84 2.81 -1.92
C SER A 29 -17.92 2.37 -3.39
N LEU A 30 -19.12 1.96 -3.80
CA LEU A 30 -19.47 1.77 -5.19
C LEU A 30 -20.24 3.01 -5.66
N ARG A 31 -19.71 3.75 -6.63
CA ARG A 31 -20.34 4.96 -7.15
C ARG A 31 -21.01 4.69 -8.50
N VAL A 32 -22.33 4.79 -8.55
CA VAL A 32 -23.07 4.81 -9.81
C VAL A 32 -22.97 6.22 -10.39
N SER A 33 -22.37 6.35 -11.58
CA SER A 33 -22.18 7.63 -12.26
C SER A 33 -23.29 7.95 -13.27
N SER A 34 -23.90 6.92 -13.85
CA SER A 34 -25.01 7.00 -14.81
C SER A 34 -25.93 5.78 -14.64
N PRO A 35 -27.26 5.91 -14.86
CA PRO A 35 -27.99 7.14 -15.18
C PRO A 35 -28.27 8.02 -13.95
N ASN A 36 -28.73 9.26 -14.17
CA ASN A 36 -29.05 10.20 -13.09
C ASN A 36 -30.08 9.66 -12.08
N SER A 37 -30.96 8.75 -12.51
CA SER A 37 -31.98 8.12 -11.66
C SER A 37 -31.40 7.18 -10.59
N LEU A 38 -30.19 6.64 -10.81
CA LEU A 38 -29.48 5.75 -9.87
C LEU A 38 -28.18 6.35 -9.35
N LYS A 39 -27.81 7.55 -9.79
CA LYS A 39 -26.56 8.20 -9.44
C LYS A 39 -26.46 8.37 -7.93
N GLY A 40 -25.39 7.83 -7.34
CA GLY A 40 -25.22 7.79 -5.90
C GLY A 40 -24.00 6.97 -5.49
N VAL A 41 -23.70 6.99 -4.20
CA VAL A 41 -22.69 6.13 -3.57
C VAL A 41 -23.41 5.07 -2.77
N TYR A 42 -23.04 3.82 -2.97
CA TYR A 42 -23.63 2.66 -2.33
C TYR A 42 -22.55 1.83 -1.67
N GLU A 43 -22.92 1.10 -0.62
CA GLU A 43 -22.04 0.12 -0.01
C GLU A 43 -21.99 -1.17 -0.85
N CYS A 44 -20.80 -1.74 -1.01
CA CYS A 44 -20.59 -3.09 -1.52
C CYS A 44 -19.59 -3.84 -0.64
N ALA A 45 -19.67 -5.17 -0.60
CA ALA A 45 -18.71 -6.00 0.12
C ALA A 45 -17.72 -6.63 -0.87
N ILE A 46 -16.42 -6.44 -0.65
CA ILE A 46 -15.38 -6.96 -1.55
C ILE A 46 -15.10 -8.43 -1.22
N GLY A 47 -14.96 -9.26 -2.25
CA GLY A 47 -14.59 -10.66 -2.07
C GLY A 47 -13.16 -10.84 -1.58
N ASN A 48 -12.91 -11.90 -0.80
CA ASN A 48 -11.56 -12.26 -0.35
C ASN A 48 -10.75 -13.04 -1.40
N PHE A 49 -11.08 -12.86 -2.68
CA PHE A 49 -10.45 -13.47 -3.84
C PHE A 49 -10.45 -12.47 -4.99
N GLY A 50 -9.69 -12.76 -6.06
CA GLY A 50 -9.41 -11.76 -7.08
C GLY A 50 -8.38 -10.74 -6.62
N VAL A 51 -8.14 -9.72 -7.44
CA VAL A 51 -7.17 -8.66 -7.14
C VAL A 51 -7.88 -7.31 -7.15
N PRO A 52 -8.35 -6.82 -5.99
CA PRO A 52 -8.83 -5.46 -5.89
C PRO A 52 -7.73 -4.47 -6.24
N GLN A 53 -8.11 -3.36 -6.86
CA GLN A 53 -7.16 -2.33 -7.30
C GLN A 53 -6.87 -1.34 -6.17
N TYR A 54 -6.34 -1.82 -5.04
CA TYR A 54 -5.96 -0.95 -3.91
C TYR A 54 -5.12 0.25 -4.39
N GLY A 55 -5.50 1.46 -3.96
CA GLY A 55 -4.89 2.71 -4.42
C GLY A 55 -5.39 3.22 -5.78
N GLY A 56 -6.33 2.52 -6.42
CA GLY A 56 -6.83 2.84 -7.75
C GLY A 56 -8.36 2.83 -7.86
N THR A 57 -8.83 3.11 -9.08
CA THR A 57 -10.25 3.08 -9.43
C THR A 57 -10.48 2.30 -10.72
N MET A 58 -11.68 1.73 -10.87
CA MET A 58 -12.08 1.06 -12.10
C MET A 58 -13.48 1.51 -12.50
N VAL A 59 -13.58 2.13 -13.67
CA VAL A 59 -14.86 2.57 -14.26
C VAL A 59 -15.27 1.58 -15.33
N GLY A 60 -16.49 1.06 -15.23
CA GLY A 60 -17.04 0.09 -16.18
C GLY A 60 -18.53 0.24 -16.44
N ILE A 61 -19.00 -0.38 -17.52
CA ILE A 61 -20.42 -0.45 -17.89
C ILE A 61 -21.00 -1.76 -17.36
N VAL A 62 -22.13 -1.68 -16.67
CA VAL A 62 -22.80 -2.86 -16.12
C VAL A 62 -23.60 -3.56 -17.20
N THR A 63 -23.39 -4.86 -17.34
CA THR A 63 -24.17 -5.74 -18.21
C THR A 63 -24.84 -6.82 -17.37
N TYR A 64 -26.14 -7.03 -17.60
CA TYR A 64 -26.90 -8.14 -17.02
C TYR A 64 -27.19 -9.17 -18.12
N PRO A 65 -26.73 -10.43 -17.97
CA PRO A 65 -26.82 -11.40 -19.05
C PRO A 65 -28.25 -11.93 -19.22
N LYS A 66 -28.65 -12.21 -20.47
CA LYS A 66 -29.99 -12.74 -20.78
C LYS A 66 -30.17 -14.21 -20.37
N ALA A 67 -29.08 -14.98 -20.37
CA ALA A 67 -29.01 -16.37 -19.95
C ALA A 67 -27.88 -16.54 -18.93
N ASN A 68 -27.92 -17.62 -18.14
CA ASN A 68 -26.91 -17.88 -17.10
C ASN A 68 -26.74 -16.73 -16.09
N GLN A 69 -27.87 -16.14 -15.64
CA GLN A 69 -27.92 -14.99 -14.73
C GLN A 69 -27.23 -15.22 -13.39
N LYS A 70 -27.12 -16.48 -12.96
CA LYS A 70 -26.38 -16.88 -11.74
C LYS A 70 -24.91 -17.21 -12.01
N ALA A 71 -24.44 -17.19 -13.26
CA ALA A 71 -23.06 -17.48 -13.65
C ALA A 71 -22.48 -18.81 -13.10
N CYS A 72 -23.32 -19.84 -12.94
CA CYS A 72 -22.88 -21.15 -12.44
C CYS A 72 -22.39 -22.10 -13.55
N LYS A 73 -22.50 -21.67 -14.81
CA LYS A 73 -21.97 -22.38 -16.00
C LYS A 73 -21.02 -21.46 -16.77
N SER A 74 -20.24 -22.03 -17.69
CA SER A 74 -19.42 -21.22 -18.59
C SER A 74 -20.31 -20.34 -19.49
N PHE A 75 -19.84 -19.12 -19.78
CA PHE A 75 -20.53 -18.24 -20.73
C PHE A 75 -20.23 -18.60 -22.19
N ASP A 76 -19.15 -19.35 -22.44
CA ASP A 76 -18.86 -19.92 -23.76
C ASP A 76 -19.93 -20.94 -24.17
N ASP A 77 -20.49 -21.68 -23.21
CA ASP A 77 -21.56 -22.67 -23.45
C ASP A 77 -22.89 -22.04 -23.91
N VAL A 78 -23.03 -20.71 -23.76
CA VAL A 78 -24.22 -19.95 -24.13
C VAL A 78 -23.93 -18.87 -25.20
N ASP A 79 -22.76 -18.92 -25.84
CA ASP A 79 -22.30 -17.97 -26.87
C ASP A 79 -22.38 -16.49 -26.44
N ILE A 80 -22.12 -16.20 -25.16
CA ILE A 80 -22.09 -14.83 -24.63
C ILE A 80 -20.65 -14.44 -24.30
N SER A 81 -20.19 -13.31 -24.82
CA SER A 81 -18.89 -12.72 -24.46
C SER A 81 -19.07 -11.30 -23.92
N PHE A 82 -18.28 -10.98 -22.90
CA PHE A 82 -18.23 -9.68 -22.23
C PHE A 82 -16.93 -8.92 -22.52
N LYS A 83 -16.09 -9.44 -23.42
CA LYS A 83 -14.84 -8.79 -23.83
C LYS A 83 -15.14 -7.42 -24.43
N SER A 84 -14.66 -6.38 -23.77
CA SER A 84 -14.77 -5.01 -24.29
C SER A 84 -13.88 -4.83 -25.52
N LYS A 85 -14.36 -4.04 -26.49
CA LYS A 85 -13.54 -3.63 -27.64
C LYS A 85 -12.43 -2.67 -27.16
N PRO A 86 -11.26 -2.64 -27.81
CA PRO A 86 -10.23 -1.65 -27.51
C PRO A 86 -10.80 -0.22 -27.55
N GLY A 87 -10.58 0.55 -26.48
CA GLY A 87 -11.10 1.92 -26.33
C GLY A 87 -12.54 2.02 -25.79
N ALA A 88 -13.26 0.90 -25.60
CA ALA A 88 -14.53 0.89 -24.89
C ALA A 88 -14.32 0.71 -23.38
N LEU A 89 -15.28 1.16 -22.58
CA LEU A 89 -15.27 0.90 -21.14
C LEU A 89 -15.30 -0.61 -20.85
N PRO A 90 -14.58 -1.08 -19.82
CA PRO A 90 -14.62 -2.47 -19.40
C PRO A 90 -16.03 -2.88 -18.96
N THR A 91 -16.39 -4.14 -19.21
CA THR A 91 -17.70 -4.68 -18.83
C THR A 91 -17.69 -5.19 -17.40
N PHE A 92 -18.60 -4.68 -16.57
CA PHE A 92 -18.90 -5.20 -15.23
C PHE A 92 -20.11 -6.12 -15.32
N LEU A 93 -19.92 -7.39 -15.00
CA LEU A 93 -21.00 -8.37 -15.10
C LEU A 93 -21.84 -8.37 -13.83
N LEU A 94 -23.14 -8.06 -13.95
CA LEU A 94 -24.10 -8.22 -12.87
C LEU A 94 -24.68 -9.64 -12.90
N VAL A 95 -24.61 -10.35 -11.77
CA VAL A 95 -25.13 -11.71 -11.62
C VAL A 95 -25.96 -11.85 -10.34
N ASP A 96 -26.77 -12.90 -10.27
CA ASP A 96 -27.58 -13.22 -9.11
C ASP A 96 -26.86 -14.18 -8.15
N ARG A 97 -27.05 -13.94 -6.84
CA ARG A 97 -26.67 -14.89 -5.78
C ARG A 97 -27.50 -16.18 -5.88
N GLY A 98 -26.89 -17.31 -5.48
CA GLY A 98 -27.53 -18.63 -5.43
C GLY A 98 -26.91 -19.68 -6.37
N ASP A 99 -27.33 -20.94 -6.19
CA ASP A 99 -26.97 -22.17 -6.93
C ASP A 99 -25.50 -22.62 -6.87
N CYS A 100 -24.54 -21.71 -6.77
CA CYS A 100 -23.11 -22.02 -6.71
C CYS A 100 -22.33 -20.98 -5.89
N PHE A 101 -21.08 -21.31 -5.55
CA PHE A 101 -20.18 -20.46 -4.79
C PHE A 101 -19.79 -19.16 -5.53
N PHE A 102 -19.47 -18.11 -4.78
CA PHE A 102 -19.10 -16.80 -5.33
C PHE A 102 -17.87 -16.87 -6.24
N THR A 103 -16.88 -17.67 -5.86
CA THR A 103 -15.65 -17.86 -6.62
C THR A 103 -15.89 -18.47 -7.99
N LEU A 104 -16.80 -19.46 -8.10
CA LEU A 104 -17.15 -20.05 -9.39
C LEU A 104 -17.85 -19.02 -10.31
N LYS A 105 -18.69 -18.15 -9.74
CA LYS A 105 -19.32 -17.05 -10.49
C LYS A 105 -18.26 -16.11 -11.06
N ALA A 106 -17.30 -15.70 -10.21
CA ALA A 106 -16.20 -14.82 -10.62
C ALA A 106 -15.31 -15.46 -11.69
N TRP A 107 -14.99 -16.75 -11.54
CA TRP A 107 -14.24 -17.51 -12.54
C TRP A 107 -14.93 -17.55 -13.90
N ASN A 108 -16.22 -17.90 -13.92
CA ASN A 108 -17.00 -17.96 -15.16
C ASN A 108 -17.15 -16.57 -15.80
N ALA A 109 -17.36 -15.53 -15.00
CA ALA A 109 -17.40 -14.14 -15.48
C ALA A 109 -16.07 -13.71 -16.11
N GLN A 110 -14.95 -14.04 -15.47
CA GLN A 110 -13.61 -13.76 -15.99
C GLN A 110 -13.36 -14.49 -17.31
N LYS A 111 -13.69 -15.78 -17.40
CA LYS A 111 -13.57 -16.55 -18.66
C LYS A 111 -14.43 -15.97 -19.77
N GLY A 112 -15.63 -15.49 -19.44
CA GLY A 112 -16.49 -14.73 -20.36
C GLY A 112 -15.92 -13.38 -20.79
N GLY A 113 -14.83 -12.91 -20.19
CA GLY A 113 -14.16 -11.65 -20.52
C GLY A 113 -14.66 -10.42 -19.78
N ALA A 114 -15.40 -10.61 -18.68
CA ALA A 114 -15.76 -9.51 -17.80
C ALA A 114 -14.51 -8.96 -17.09
N ALA A 115 -14.49 -7.66 -16.81
CA ALA A 115 -13.40 -7.02 -16.09
C ALA A 115 -13.63 -6.97 -14.57
N ALA A 116 -14.89 -7.01 -14.15
CA ALA A 116 -15.30 -7.13 -12.75
C ALA A 116 -16.66 -7.84 -12.67
N ILE A 117 -16.99 -8.37 -11.50
CA ILE A 117 -18.29 -9.00 -11.23
C ILE A 117 -18.99 -8.34 -10.04
N LEU A 118 -20.27 -8.05 -10.22
CA LEU A 118 -21.19 -7.58 -9.18
C LEU A 118 -22.20 -8.68 -8.91
N VAL A 119 -22.18 -9.24 -7.70
CA VAL A 119 -23.15 -10.25 -7.28
C VAL A 119 -24.27 -9.54 -6.54
N ALA A 120 -25.49 -9.58 -7.06
CA ALA A 120 -26.67 -9.06 -6.39
C ALA A 120 -27.19 -10.09 -5.38
N ASP A 121 -27.37 -9.64 -4.14
CA ASP A 121 -27.96 -10.46 -3.09
C ASP A 121 -29.38 -10.90 -3.46
N ASP A 122 -29.77 -12.11 -3.05
CA ASP A 122 -31.12 -12.65 -3.21
C ASP A 122 -32.03 -12.31 -2.02
N ARG A 123 -31.44 -11.80 -0.93
CA ARG A 123 -32.13 -11.45 0.32
C ARG A 123 -31.96 -9.97 0.68
N ILE A 124 -32.92 -9.43 1.43
CA ILE A 124 -32.79 -8.10 2.05
C ILE A 124 -32.15 -8.31 3.43
N GLU A 125 -30.84 -8.36 3.45
CA GLU A 125 -30.02 -8.55 4.65
C GLU A 125 -28.80 -7.62 4.62
N PRO A 126 -28.11 -7.40 5.76
CA PRO A 126 -26.80 -6.78 5.76
C PRO A 126 -25.85 -7.55 4.82
N LEU A 127 -25.00 -6.83 4.08
CA LEU A 127 -24.01 -7.45 3.22
C LEU A 127 -23.16 -8.45 4.01
N ILE A 128 -22.81 -9.56 3.36
CA ILE A 128 -21.91 -10.59 3.88
C ILE A 128 -20.56 -10.55 3.17
N THR A 129 -19.53 -11.12 3.79
CA THR A 129 -18.24 -11.35 3.11
C THR A 129 -18.39 -12.49 2.12
N MET A 130 -17.94 -12.29 0.89
CA MET A 130 -17.81 -13.38 -0.07
C MET A 130 -16.53 -14.14 0.23
N ASP A 131 -16.66 -15.29 0.87
CA ASP A 131 -15.55 -16.19 1.19
C ASP A 131 -15.39 -17.28 0.11
N THR A 132 -14.18 -17.81 0.01
CA THR A 132 -13.86 -19.05 -0.67
C THR A 132 -14.53 -20.24 0.02
N PRO A 133 -15.05 -21.23 -0.72
CA PRO A 133 -15.65 -22.41 -0.10
C PRO A 133 -14.65 -23.19 0.77
N GLU A 134 -15.16 -23.79 1.85
CA GLU A 134 -14.37 -24.61 2.79
C GLU A 134 -14.11 -26.03 2.28
N GLU A 135 -14.96 -26.56 1.39
CA GLU A 135 -14.91 -27.96 0.95
C GLU A 135 -13.86 -28.23 -0.14
N GLU A 136 -13.12 -29.33 0.02
CA GLU A 136 -12.05 -29.86 -0.86
C GLU A 136 -12.48 -30.19 -2.30
N ASN A 137 -13.77 -30.10 -2.64
CA ASN A 137 -14.31 -30.56 -3.92
C ASN A 137 -14.38 -29.48 -5.03
N ALA A 138 -13.99 -28.25 -4.74
CA ALA A 138 -13.84 -27.23 -5.77
C ALA A 138 -12.39 -27.26 -6.25
N ASP A 139 -12.14 -27.63 -7.51
CA ASP A 139 -10.82 -27.57 -8.17
C ASP A 139 -10.07 -26.28 -7.74
N ALA A 140 -9.11 -26.42 -6.82
CA ALA A 140 -8.44 -25.28 -6.19
C ALA A 140 -7.70 -24.40 -7.20
N ASP A 141 -7.38 -24.98 -8.36
CA ASP A 141 -6.69 -24.34 -9.48
C ASP A 141 -7.40 -23.08 -9.98
N TYR A 142 -8.74 -23.05 -10.04
CA TYR A 142 -9.41 -21.85 -10.56
C TYR A 142 -9.40 -20.70 -9.55
N LEU A 143 -9.42 -20.99 -8.24
CA LEU A 143 -9.45 -19.98 -7.18
C LEU A 143 -8.23 -19.06 -7.24
N GLN A 144 -7.05 -19.66 -7.44
CA GLN A 144 -5.81 -18.91 -7.57
C GLN A 144 -5.73 -18.09 -8.87
N ASN A 145 -6.54 -18.42 -9.87
CA ASN A 145 -6.51 -17.80 -11.18
C ASN A 145 -7.57 -16.69 -11.36
N ILE A 146 -8.42 -16.44 -10.36
CA ILE A 146 -9.34 -15.29 -10.39
C ILE A 146 -8.52 -14.01 -10.15
N THR A 147 -8.64 -13.08 -11.07
CA THR A 147 -7.94 -11.77 -11.08
C THR A 147 -8.91 -10.60 -11.06
N ILE A 148 -10.14 -10.78 -11.55
CA ILE A 148 -11.13 -9.70 -11.60
C ILE A 148 -11.63 -9.32 -10.20
N PRO A 149 -11.86 -8.01 -9.94
CA PRO A 149 -12.51 -7.57 -8.72
C PRO A 149 -13.93 -8.12 -8.61
N SER A 150 -14.28 -8.57 -7.42
CA SER A 150 -15.59 -9.16 -7.12
C SER A 150 -16.24 -8.41 -5.97
N ALA A 151 -17.47 -7.93 -6.17
CA ALA A 151 -18.22 -7.22 -5.13
C ALA A 151 -19.64 -7.75 -4.98
N LEU A 152 -20.08 -7.96 -3.73
CA LEU A 152 -21.47 -8.23 -3.38
C LEU A 152 -22.20 -6.90 -3.17
N ILE A 153 -23.36 -6.76 -3.80
CA ILE A 153 -24.24 -5.59 -3.66
C ILE A 153 -25.59 -6.00 -3.09
N SER A 154 -26.25 -5.06 -2.40
CA SER A 154 -27.57 -5.31 -1.83
C SER A 154 -28.59 -5.67 -2.91
N LYS A 155 -29.58 -6.49 -2.53
CA LYS A 155 -30.71 -6.83 -3.39
C LYS A 155 -31.40 -5.59 -3.96
N SER A 156 -31.61 -4.56 -3.14
CA SER A 156 -32.26 -3.31 -3.57
C SER A 156 -31.48 -2.59 -4.67
N LEU A 157 -30.15 -2.55 -4.59
CA LEU A 157 -29.32 -1.94 -5.62
C LEU A 157 -29.32 -2.81 -6.88
N GLY A 158 -29.14 -4.11 -6.73
CA GLY A 158 -29.18 -5.07 -7.84
C GLY A 158 -30.48 -4.99 -8.64
N ASP A 159 -31.63 -4.97 -7.97
CA ASP A 159 -32.95 -4.85 -8.61
C ASP A 159 -33.12 -3.50 -9.34
N SER A 160 -32.61 -2.43 -8.73
CA SER A 160 -32.65 -1.09 -9.33
C SER A 160 -31.82 -1.01 -10.61
N ILE A 161 -30.61 -1.57 -10.60
CA ILE A 161 -29.73 -1.66 -11.78
C ILE A 161 -30.40 -2.49 -12.88
N LYS A 162 -30.93 -3.69 -12.57
CA LYS A 162 -31.62 -4.55 -13.55
C LYS A 162 -32.81 -3.83 -14.19
N LYS A 163 -33.60 -3.10 -13.41
CA LYS A 163 -34.75 -2.33 -13.91
C LYS A 163 -34.31 -1.27 -14.92
N VAL A 164 -33.21 -0.57 -14.67
CA VAL A 164 -32.65 0.42 -15.60
C VAL A 164 -32.12 -0.25 -16.87
N ILE A 165 -31.36 -1.33 -16.74
CA ILE A 165 -30.85 -2.09 -17.89
C ILE A 165 -32.00 -2.63 -18.77
N SER A 166 -33.09 -3.11 -18.17
CA SER A 166 -34.28 -3.59 -18.92
C SER A 166 -34.97 -2.53 -19.76
N LYS A 167 -34.80 -1.24 -19.42
CA LYS A 167 -35.31 -0.10 -20.20
C LYS A 167 -34.37 0.32 -21.33
N GLY A 168 -33.20 -0.30 -21.46
CA GLY A 168 -32.18 0.04 -22.44
C GLY A 168 -31.27 1.21 -22.03
N GLU A 169 -31.30 1.62 -20.76
CA GLU A 169 -30.40 2.65 -20.23
C GLU A 169 -29.05 2.03 -19.82
N MET A 170 -27.95 2.73 -20.10
CA MET A 170 -26.61 2.31 -19.71
C MET A 170 -26.30 2.70 -18.27
N VAL A 171 -25.80 1.73 -17.50
CA VAL A 171 -25.38 1.93 -16.11
C VAL A 171 -23.87 1.95 -16.05
N ASN A 172 -23.30 3.05 -15.59
CA ASN A 172 -21.85 3.22 -15.44
C ASN A 172 -21.52 3.24 -13.95
N ILE A 173 -20.59 2.38 -13.54
CA ILE A 173 -20.15 2.26 -12.14
C ILE A 173 -18.66 2.56 -12.06
N ASN A 174 -18.29 3.34 -11.06
CA ASN A 174 -16.92 3.48 -10.60
C ASN A 174 -16.77 2.68 -9.30
N LEU A 175 -15.87 1.70 -9.32
CA LEU A 175 -15.38 1.05 -8.12
C LEU A 175 -14.11 1.76 -7.69
N ASP A 176 -14.10 2.26 -6.46
CA ASP A 176 -13.04 3.13 -5.97
C ASP A 176 -12.37 2.50 -4.75
N TRP A 177 -11.10 2.10 -4.88
CA TRP A 177 -10.30 1.54 -3.79
C TRP A 177 -9.13 2.45 -3.41
N SER A 178 -9.14 3.72 -3.85
CA SER A 178 -8.08 4.68 -3.57
C SER A 178 -7.88 4.91 -2.07
N GLU A 179 -9.01 5.05 -1.35
CA GLU A 179 -9.08 5.28 0.10
C GLU A 179 -9.60 4.05 0.87
N ALA A 180 -9.43 2.84 0.30
CA ALA A 180 -9.89 1.61 0.94
C ALA A 180 -9.12 1.25 2.22
N LEU A 181 -7.89 1.76 2.35
CA LEU A 181 -7.01 1.57 3.49
C LEU A 181 -6.69 2.94 4.12
N PRO A 182 -6.76 3.06 5.45
CA PRO A 182 -6.35 4.29 6.11
C PRO A 182 -4.83 4.44 6.09
N HIS A 183 -4.35 5.67 6.10
CA HIS A 183 -2.93 6.06 6.17
C HIS A 183 -2.79 7.08 7.32
N PRO A 184 -2.72 6.62 8.58
CA PRO A 184 -2.71 7.53 9.73
C PRO A 184 -1.41 8.34 9.84
N ASP A 185 -0.32 7.82 9.28
CA ASP A 185 1.01 8.43 9.23
C ASP A 185 1.84 7.87 8.04
N GLU A 186 3.12 8.24 7.97
CA GLU A 186 4.05 7.86 6.89
C GLU A 186 4.51 6.39 6.95
N ARG A 187 4.03 5.60 7.92
CA ARG A 187 4.38 4.21 8.13
C ARG A 187 3.15 3.32 8.00
N VAL A 188 3.37 2.07 7.57
CA VAL A 188 2.30 1.08 7.48
C VAL A 188 2.46 0.00 8.54
N GLU A 189 1.49 -0.10 9.44
CA GLU A 189 1.33 -1.23 10.34
C GLU A 189 0.58 -2.35 9.62
N TYR A 190 1.18 -3.55 9.58
CA TYR A 190 0.47 -4.70 9.05
C TYR A 190 0.68 -5.96 9.89
N GLU A 191 -0.37 -6.77 9.93
CA GLU A 191 -0.44 -8.00 10.68
C GLU A 191 -0.68 -9.18 9.74
N PHE A 192 -0.07 -10.32 10.03
CA PHE A 192 -0.38 -11.56 9.32
C PHE A 192 -0.89 -12.62 10.28
N TRP A 193 -2.19 -12.87 10.20
CA TRP A 193 -2.90 -13.90 10.95
C TRP A 193 -2.80 -15.22 10.20
N THR A 194 -2.18 -16.21 10.85
CA THR A 194 -1.80 -17.46 10.21
C THR A 194 -1.84 -18.66 11.17
N ASN A 195 -1.49 -19.84 10.65
CA ASN A 195 -1.28 -21.06 11.39
C ASN A 195 -0.06 -21.81 10.81
N SER A 196 0.70 -22.50 11.67
CA SER A 196 1.87 -23.31 11.29
C SER A 196 1.51 -24.71 10.76
N ASN A 197 0.22 -25.05 10.69
CA ASN A 197 -0.26 -26.26 10.03
C ASN A 197 0.14 -26.26 8.55
N ASP A 198 0.72 -27.36 8.05
CA ASP A 198 1.08 -27.58 6.64
C ASP A 198 0.32 -28.75 5.97
N GLU A 199 -0.65 -29.37 6.65
CA GLU A 199 -1.46 -30.51 6.17
C GLU A 199 -2.94 -30.16 5.87
N CYS A 200 -3.25 -28.90 5.57
CA CYS A 200 -4.62 -28.48 5.21
C CYS A 200 -4.88 -28.39 3.69
N GLY A 201 -4.14 -29.15 2.90
CA GLY A 201 -4.29 -29.20 1.44
C GLY A 201 -3.88 -27.89 0.72
N PRO A 202 -4.53 -27.54 -0.41
CA PRO A 202 -4.12 -26.41 -1.25
C PRO A 202 -4.08 -25.05 -0.54
N LYS A 203 -4.85 -24.87 0.55
CA LYS A 203 -4.83 -23.64 1.36
C LYS A 203 -3.49 -23.47 2.06
N CYS A 204 -2.95 -24.53 2.67
CA CYS A 204 -1.65 -24.53 3.33
C CYS A 204 -0.53 -24.34 2.30
N ASP A 205 -0.61 -25.01 1.15
CA ASP A 205 0.38 -24.86 0.07
C ASP A 205 0.44 -23.41 -0.41
N SER A 206 -0.72 -22.79 -0.69
CA SER A 206 -0.82 -21.38 -1.10
C SER A 206 -0.24 -20.43 -0.05
N GLN A 207 -0.47 -20.71 1.24
CA GLN A 207 0.06 -19.89 2.33
C GLN A 207 1.59 -19.99 2.40
N ILE A 208 2.14 -21.21 2.27
CA ILE A 208 3.58 -21.45 2.28
C ILE A 208 4.26 -20.79 1.07
N GLU A 209 3.66 -20.87 -0.11
CA GLU A 209 4.16 -20.17 -1.31
C GLU A 209 4.16 -18.65 -1.14
N PHE A 210 3.11 -18.10 -0.53
CA PHE A 210 3.08 -16.68 -0.18
C PHE A 210 4.21 -16.29 0.78
N LEU A 211 4.38 -17.03 1.89
CA LEU A 211 5.45 -16.76 2.86
C LEU A 211 6.82 -16.74 2.17
N LYS A 212 7.09 -17.69 1.27
CA LYS A 212 8.36 -17.77 0.51
C LYS A 212 8.54 -16.60 -0.45
N SER A 213 7.50 -16.25 -1.20
CA SER A 213 7.58 -15.21 -2.25
C SER A 213 7.55 -13.78 -1.69
N PHE A 214 6.85 -13.56 -0.58
CA PHE A 214 6.69 -12.24 0.04
C PHE A 214 7.81 -11.87 1.01
N LYS A 215 8.49 -12.86 1.62
CA LYS A 215 9.62 -12.69 2.55
C LYS A 215 10.60 -11.59 2.15
N GLY A 216 11.05 -11.55 0.88
CA GLY A 216 12.01 -10.55 0.42
C GLY A 216 11.47 -9.12 0.47
N ALA A 217 10.21 -8.91 0.09
CA ALA A 217 9.56 -7.61 0.14
C ALA A 217 9.35 -7.16 1.60
N ALA A 218 8.87 -8.06 2.46
CA ALA A 218 8.71 -7.79 3.89
C ALA A 218 10.03 -7.38 4.56
N GLN A 219 11.11 -8.11 4.30
CA GLN A 219 12.43 -7.79 4.83
C GLN A 219 12.95 -6.41 4.38
N ILE A 220 12.68 -6.00 3.14
CA ILE A 220 13.06 -4.66 2.65
C ILE A 220 12.28 -3.58 3.38
N LEU A 221 10.97 -3.76 3.53
CA LEU A 221 10.09 -2.80 4.19
C LEU A 221 10.45 -2.64 5.68
N GLU A 222 10.62 -3.75 6.39
CA GLU A 222 10.89 -3.76 7.83
C GLU A 222 12.31 -3.26 8.17
N LYS A 223 13.35 -3.65 7.42
CA LYS A 223 14.74 -3.24 7.69
C LYS A 223 14.96 -1.74 7.55
N ASN A 224 14.21 -1.10 6.64
CA ASN A 224 14.30 0.34 6.40
C ASN A 224 13.32 1.15 7.27
N GLY A 225 12.50 0.49 8.10
CA GLY A 225 11.56 1.14 9.01
C GLY A 225 10.30 1.70 8.33
N TYR A 226 10.02 1.34 7.08
CA TYR A 226 8.81 1.76 6.36
C TYR A 226 7.55 1.10 6.90
N THR A 227 7.68 -0.06 7.55
CA THR A 227 6.55 -0.82 8.07
C THR A 227 6.80 -1.33 9.48
N GLN A 228 5.71 -1.55 10.21
CA GLN A 228 5.71 -2.29 11.47
C GLN A 228 4.90 -3.57 11.30
N PHE A 229 5.61 -4.70 11.21
CA PHE A 229 5.02 -6.02 11.03
C PHE A 229 4.78 -6.72 12.38
N THR A 230 3.66 -7.42 12.52
CA THR A 230 3.43 -8.37 13.63
C THR A 230 2.73 -9.66 13.13
N PRO A 231 3.34 -10.84 13.32
CA PRO A 231 2.67 -12.10 13.04
C PRO A 231 1.71 -12.46 14.18
N HIS A 232 0.56 -13.03 13.83
CA HIS A 232 -0.46 -13.47 14.77
C HIS A 232 -0.93 -14.88 14.47
N TYR A 233 -1.31 -15.59 15.53
CA TYR A 233 -1.69 -17.00 15.44
C TYR A 233 -3.03 -17.23 16.11
N ILE A 234 -3.99 -17.71 15.31
CA ILE A 234 -5.32 -17.98 15.85
C ILE A 234 -5.25 -19.12 16.86
N THR A 235 -5.96 -18.97 17.97
CA THR A 235 -6.16 -20.07 18.91
C THR A 235 -7.63 -20.16 19.28
N TRP A 236 -8.14 -21.38 19.26
CA TRP A 236 -9.49 -21.68 19.69
C TRP A 236 -9.48 -22.09 21.16
N TYR A 237 -10.66 -22.26 21.74
CA TYR A 237 -10.81 -22.81 23.07
C TYR A 237 -11.80 -23.96 23.04
N CYS A 238 -11.65 -24.86 23.99
CA CYS A 238 -12.53 -25.99 24.21
C CYS A 238 -13.55 -25.60 25.29
N PRO A 239 -14.86 -25.74 25.03
CA PRO A 239 -15.88 -25.41 26.02
C PRO A 239 -15.74 -26.27 27.27
N GLU A 240 -16.09 -25.71 28.43
CA GLU A 240 -15.88 -26.32 29.75
C GLU A 240 -16.48 -27.74 29.86
N ALA A 241 -17.66 -27.94 29.26
CA ALA A 241 -18.34 -29.24 29.21
C ALA A 241 -17.55 -30.35 28.49
N PHE A 242 -16.60 -29.99 27.62
CA PHE A 242 -15.84 -30.92 26.79
C PHE A 242 -14.36 -31.01 27.18
N ILE A 243 -13.90 -30.32 28.21
CA ILE A 243 -12.48 -30.31 28.64
C ILE A 243 -11.94 -31.74 28.87
N LEU A 244 -12.77 -32.62 29.42
CA LEU A 244 -12.37 -34.00 29.73
C LEU A 244 -12.46 -34.95 28.53
N SER A 245 -13.03 -34.52 27.41
CA SER A 245 -13.17 -35.33 26.19
C SER A 245 -11.82 -35.69 25.58
N LYS A 246 -11.77 -36.80 24.84
CA LYS A 246 -10.55 -37.22 24.14
C LYS A 246 -10.13 -36.17 23.10
N GLN A 247 -11.10 -35.60 22.40
CA GLN A 247 -10.89 -34.58 21.36
C GLN A 247 -10.27 -33.32 21.95
N CYS A 248 -10.81 -32.80 23.05
CA CYS A 248 -10.23 -31.62 23.68
C CYS A 248 -8.80 -31.86 24.18
N LYS A 249 -8.54 -33.03 24.78
CA LYS A 249 -7.21 -33.39 25.27
C LYS A 249 -6.18 -33.58 24.15
N SER A 250 -6.59 -34.02 22.97
CA SER A 250 -5.67 -34.11 21.83
C SER A 250 -5.44 -32.75 21.20
N GLN A 251 -6.47 -31.93 21.03
CA GLN A 251 -6.38 -30.70 20.23
C GLN A 251 -5.93 -29.46 21.01
N CYS A 252 -5.85 -29.53 22.33
CA CYS A 252 -5.63 -28.36 23.18
C CYS A 252 -4.49 -28.53 24.18
N ILE A 253 -3.91 -27.40 24.57
CA ILE A 253 -2.99 -27.26 25.70
C ILE A 253 -3.65 -26.45 26.83
N ASN A 254 -2.98 -26.38 27.99
CA ASN A 254 -3.41 -25.63 29.17
C ASN A 254 -4.89 -25.90 29.54
N HIS A 255 -5.27 -27.18 29.63
CA HIS A 255 -6.62 -27.62 30.02
C HIS A 255 -7.76 -27.09 29.12
N GLY A 256 -7.53 -27.02 27.81
CA GLY A 256 -8.56 -26.63 26.84
C GLY A 256 -8.62 -25.14 26.55
N ARG A 257 -7.73 -24.32 27.14
CA ARG A 257 -7.72 -22.86 26.92
C ARG A 257 -7.25 -22.47 25.51
N TYR A 258 -6.32 -23.23 24.94
CA TYR A 258 -5.74 -22.95 23.64
C TYR A 258 -5.72 -24.21 22.79
N CYS A 259 -6.39 -24.15 21.65
CA CYS A 259 -6.63 -25.28 20.76
C CYS A 259 -6.37 -24.89 19.31
N ALA A 260 -6.02 -25.88 18.49
CA ALA A 260 -6.05 -25.77 17.04
C ALA A 260 -6.86 -26.93 16.44
N PRO A 261 -7.42 -26.78 15.23
CA PRO A 261 -8.00 -27.89 14.51
C PRO A 261 -6.95 -28.97 14.22
N ASP A 262 -7.43 -30.19 14.07
CA ASP A 262 -6.61 -31.34 13.71
C ASP A 262 -6.02 -31.13 12.30
N PRO A 263 -4.69 -31.22 12.11
CA PRO A 263 -4.05 -30.87 10.85
C PRO A 263 -4.60 -31.68 9.67
N GLU A 264 -4.72 -33.00 9.85
CA GLU A 264 -5.15 -33.95 8.84
C GLU A 264 -6.67 -34.24 8.85
N GLN A 265 -7.42 -33.53 9.70
CA GLN A 265 -8.84 -33.78 10.00
C GLN A 265 -9.13 -35.24 10.39
N ASP A 266 -8.14 -35.91 10.97
CA ASP A 266 -8.20 -37.32 11.34
C ASP A 266 -7.50 -37.56 12.69
N PHE A 267 -8.29 -37.50 13.76
CA PHE A 267 -7.88 -37.72 15.15
C PHE A 267 -7.23 -39.09 15.46
N SER A 268 -7.04 -39.96 14.46
CA SER A 268 -6.44 -41.29 14.63
C SER A 268 -5.00 -41.41 14.10
N ARG A 269 -4.52 -40.41 13.34
CA ARG A 269 -3.20 -40.44 12.71
C ARG A 269 -2.60 -39.04 12.66
N GLY A 270 -1.28 -38.98 12.44
CA GLY A 270 -0.61 -37.69 12.22
C GLY A 270 -0.31 -36.95 13.51
N TYR A 271 -0.33 -35.63 13.43
CA TYR A 271 -0.11 -34.72 14.55
C TYR A 271 -1.44 -34.29 15.14
N ASP A 272 -1.44 -33.93 16.43
CA ASP A 272 -2.64 -33.41 17.05
C ASP A 272 -2.67 -31.86 16.98
N GLY A 273 -3.84 -31.24 17.09
CA GLY A 273 -3.97 -29.79 17.16
C GLY A 273 -3.14 -29.15 18.29
N LYS A 274 -2.89 -29.85 19.41
CA LYS A 274 -1.99 -29.34 20.46
C LYS A 274 -0.55 -29.12 19.95
N ASP A 275 -0.08 -29.96 19.03
CA ASP A 275 1.28 -29.86 18.48
C ASP A 275 1.39 -28.59 17.62
N VAL A 276 0.32 -28.28 16.89
CA VAL A 276 0.17 -27.02 16.15
C VAL A 276 0.15 -25.81 17.09
N VAL A 277 -0.59 -25.86 18.19
CA VAL A 277 -0.60 -24.75 19.17
C VAL A 277 0.79 -24.52 19.76
N VAL A 278 1.51 -25.60 20.10
CA VAL A 278 2.88 -25.49 20.61
C VAL A 278 3.81 -24.89 19.57
N GLN A 279 3.73 -25.29 18.31
CA GLN A 279 4.56 -24.71 17.26
C GLN A 279 4.19 -23.25 16.94
N ASN A 280 2.90 -22.90 16.91
CA ASN A 280 2.44 -21.50 16.82
C ASN A 280 3.05 -20.65 17.94
N LEU A 281 3.02 -21.14 19.18
CA LEU A 281 3.63 -20.47 20.32
C LEU A 281 5.15 -20.30 20.14
N ARG A 282 5.84 -21.30 19.59
CA ARG A 282 7.28 -21.20 19.27
C ARG A 282 7.57 -20.15 18.23
N GLU A 283 6.73 -20.03 17.20
CA GLU A 283 6.86 -19.00 16.16
C GLU A 283 6.61 -17.59 16.69
N VAL A 284 5.59 -17.38 17.52
CA VAL A 284 5.35 -16.11 18.22
C VAL A 284 6.53 -15.77 19.14
N CYS A 285 7.03 -16.75 19.89
CA CYS A 285 8.18 -16.55 20.76
C CYS A 285 9.46 -16.21 19.99
N PHE A 286 9.68 -16.86 18.85
CA PHE A 286 10.78 -16.50 17.96
C PHE A 286 10.66 -15.06 17.50
N PHE A 287 9.48 -14.64 17.04
CA PHE A 287 9.23 -13.24 16.65
C PHE A 287 9.51 -12.28 17.79
N LYS A 288 9.01 -12.57 19.00
CA LYS A 288 9.24 -11.72 20.18
C LYS A 288 10.73 -11.54 20.46
N VAL A 289 11.50 -12.63 20.54
CA VAL A 289 12.95 -12.57 20.78
C VAL A 289 13.68 -11.85 19.65
N ALA A 290 13.29 -12.10 18.40
CA ALA A 290 13.87 -11.43 17.23
C ALA A 290 13.59 -9.92 17.25
N ASN A 291 12.37 -9.51 17.61
CA ASN A 291 11.95 -8.12 17.73
C ASN A 291 12.70 -7.40 18.86
N GLU A 292 12.84 -8.03 20.04
CA GLU A 292 13.64 -7.49 21.16
C GLU A 292 15.13 -7.32 20.78
N SER A 293 15.64 -8.13 19.84
CA SER A 293 16.99 -7.99 19.28
C SER A 293 17.11 -6.96 18.15
N GLY A 294 16.03 -6.27 17.79
CA GLY A 294 15.98 -5.29 16.70
C GLY A 294 16.01 -5.91 15.30
N LYS A 295 15.61 -7.19 15.16
CA LYS A 295 15.60 -7.93 13.88
C LYS A 295 14.28 -8.69 13.67
N PRO A 296 13.10 -8.04 13.75
CA PRO A 296 11.80 -8.70 13.62
C PRO A 296 11.65 -9.48 12.30
N TRP A 297 12.28 -9.00 11.22
CA TRP A 297 12.24 -9.61 9.90
C TRP A 297 12.85 -11.01 9.81
N LEU A 298 13.57 -11.48 10.83
CA LEU A 298 14.05 -12.86 10.92
C LEU A 298 12.91 -13.87 11.06
N TRP A 299 11.73 -13.44 11.51
CA TRP A 299 10.56 -14.33 11.59
C TRP A 299 10.21 -14.91 10.21
N TRP A 300 10.31 -14.11 9.14
CA TRP A 300 10.10 -14.58 7.77
C TRP A 300 11.12 -15.64 7.36
N ASP A 301 12.36 -15.54 7.82
CA ASP A 301 13.36 -16.59 7.62
C ASP A 301 12.97 -17.87 8.36
N TYR A 302 12.55 -17.74 9.63
CA TYR A 302 12.19 -18.87 10.47
C TYR A 302 11.00 -19.66 9.92
N VAL A 303 9.88 -19.01 9.63
CA VAL A 303 8.67 -19.72 9.16
C VAL A 303 8.86 -20.33 7.77
N ALA A 304 9.59 -19.66 6.88
CA ALA A 304 9.89 -20.20 5.55
C ALA A 304 10.82 -21.42 5.63
N ASP A 305 11.88 -21.35 6.45
CA ASP A 305 12.81 -22.46 6.63
C ASP A 305 12.16 -23.62 7.40
N PHE A 306 11.31 -23.34 8.38
CA PHE A 306 10.56 -24.35 9.12
C PHE A 306 9.60 -25.12 8.20
N ALA A 307 8.82 -24.43 7.37
CA ALA A 307 7.91 -25.05 6.41
C ALA A 307 8.64 -25.93 5.38
N ILE A 308 9.93 -25.68 5.11
CA ILE A 308 10.74 -26.51 4.20
C ILE A 308 11.39 -27.69 4.94
N ARG A 309 11.94 -27.45 6.12
CA ARG A 309 12.82 -28.41 6.82
C ARG A 309 12.07 -29.33 7.76
N CYS A 310 10.91 -28.91 8.25
CA CYS A 310 10.14 -29.59 9.29
C CYS A 310 8.74 -30.05 8.86
N PRO A 311 8.54 -30.63 7.65
CA PRO A 311 7.19 -30.95 7.18
C PRO A 311 6.52 -32.06 8.01
N MET A 312 5.20 -31.96 8.19
CA MET A 312 4.41 -33.00 8.84
C MET A 312 4.44 -34.33 8.06
N LYS A 313 4.37 -34.30 6.72
CA LYS A 313 4.49 -35.49 5.83
C LYS A 313 5.70 -36.38 6.15
N GLU A 314 6.82 -35.76 6.51
CA GLU A 314 8.07 -36.49 6.81
C GLU A 314 8.24 -36.78 8.30
N LYS A 315 7.22 -36.51 9.12
CA LYS A 315 7.24 -36.63 10.57
C LYS A 315 8.35 -35.81 11.23
N LYS A 316 8.63 -34.62 10.68
CA LYS A 316 9.67 -33.71 11.19
C LYS A 316 9.12 -32.53 11.98
N TYR A 317 7.80 -32.38 12.06
CA TYR A 317 7.12 -31.33 12.82
C TYR A 317 7.31 -31.54 14.34
N THR A 318 8.48 -31.15 14.83
CA THR A 318 8.99 -31.50 16.17
C THR A 318 9.76 -30.35 16.78
N GLU A 319 9.87 -30.36 18.11
CA GLU A 319 10.67 -29.37 18.84
C GLU A 319 12.13 -29.35 18.36
N ASP A 320 12.72 -30.52 18.13
CA ASP A 320 14.11 -30.66 17.70
C ASP A 320 14.35 -30.06 16.32
N CYS A 321 13.45 -30.31 15.36
CA CYS A 321 13.56 -29.70 14.05
C CYS A 321 13.44 -28.17 14.12
N SER A 322 12.45 -27.67 14.88
CA SER A 322 12.31 -26.23 15.13
C SER A 322 13.58 -25.64 15.77
N ASN A 323 14.16 -26.31 16.78
CA ASN A 323 15.40 -25.87 17.44
C ASN A 323 16.58 -25.79 16.46
N GLN A 324 16.70 -26.72 15.50
CA GLN A 324 17.73 -26.68 14.46
C GLN A 324 17.56 -25.46 13.53
N VAL A 325 16.33 -25.13 13.15
CA VAL A 325 16.07 -23.93 12.33
C VAL A 325 16.43 -22.67 13.12
N ILE A 326 15.99 -22.55 14.37
CA ILE A 326 16.31 -21.44 15.28
C ILE A 326 17.82 -21.22 15.38
N GLN A 327 18.59 -22.29 15.61
CA GLN A 327 20.06 -22.24 15.67
C GLN A 327 20.67 -21.75 14.37
N SER A 328 20.17 -22.22 13.22
CA SER A 328 20.69 -21.83 11.92
C SER A 328 20.50 -20.33 11.62
N LEU A 329 19.55 -19.68 12.29
CA LEU A 329 19.30 -18.24 12.20
C LEU A 329 20.01 -17.43 13.28
N GLY A 330 20.78 -18.09 14.17
CA GLY A 330 21.56 -17.44 15.21
C GLY A 330 20.75 -16.89 16.40
N ALA A 331 19.50 -17.35 16.59
CA ALA A 331 18.67 -16.97 17.73
C ALA A 331 18.94 -17.84 18.97
N ASP A 332 18.77 -17.28 20.18
CA ASP A 332 18.98 -18.01 21.43
C ASP A 332 17.79 -18.89 21.77
N ILE A 333 17.99 -20.22 21.65
CA ILE A 333 16.98 -21.21 22.01
C ILE A 333 16.56 -21.09 23.47
N LYS A 334 17.45 -20.70 24.39
CA LYS A 334 17.12 -20.63 25.82
C LYS A 334 16.06 -19.56 26.08
N GLU A 335 16.19 -18.40 25.46
CA GLU A 335 15.19 -17.33 25.59
C GLU A 335 13.86 -17.72 24.92
N ILE A 336 13.90 -18.44 23.79
CA ILE A 336 12.69 -18.95 23.13
C ILE A 336 11.99 -20.00 24.01
N LYS A 337 12.73 -20.96 24.58
CA LYS A 337 12.17 -21.97 25.50
C LYS A 337 11.57 -21.35 26.75
N LYS A 338 12.24 -20.33 27.31
CA LYS A 338 11.75 -19.55 28.44
C LYS A 338 10.47 -18.78 28.09
N CYS A 339 10.38 -18.26 26.87
CA CYS A 339 9.19 -17.60 26.35
C CYS A 339 8.01 -18.58 26.19
N VAL A 340 8.25 -19.78 25.66
CA VAL A 340 7.22 -20.82 25.50
C VAL A 340 6.67 -21.27 26.86
N GLY A 341 7.56 -21.48 27.83
CA GLY A 341 7.18 -21.90 29.18
C GLY A 341 6.63 -23.32 29.25
N ASP A 342 5.86 -23.62 30.31
CA ASP A 342 5.19 -24.91 30.49
C ASP A 342 3.82 -24.91 29.80
N THR A 343 3.69 -25.69 28.74
CA THR A 343 2.46 -25.84 27.94
C THR A 343 1.48 -26.85 28.52
N THR A 344 1.84 -27.51 29.63
CA THR A 344 0.96 -28.48 30.30
C THR A 344 0.31 -27.89 31.56
N ALA A 345 0.83 -26.77 32.04
CA ALA A 345 0.34 -26.11 33.24
C ALA A 345 -1.13 -25.64 33.07
N ASP A 346 -1.91 -25.76 34.14
CA ASP A 346 -3.29 -25.27 34.21
C ASP A 346 -3.34 -23.76 34.52
N VAL A 347 -2.62 -22.96 33.73
CA VAL A 347 -2.53 -21.51 33.89
C VAL A 347 -2.64 -20.82 32.53
N ASP A 348 -2.96 -19.54 32.51
CA ASP A 348 -2.93 -18.76 31.28
C ASP A 348 -1.50 -18.62 30.76
N ASN A 349 -1.31 -18.83 29.46
CA ASN A 349 -0.08 -18.47 28.79
C ASN A 349 -0.20 -17.00 28.35
N PRO A 350 0.64 -16.07 28.83
CA PRO A 350 0.49 -14.64 28.54
C PRO A 350 0.48 -14.30 27.04
N LEU A 351 1.23 -15.05 26.22
CA LEU A 351 1.30 -14.81 24.78
C LEU A 351 0.06 -15.32 24.08
N LEU A 352 -0.34 -16.58 24.32
CA LEU A 352 -1.54 -17.12 23.69
C LEU A 352 -2.81 -16.38 24.14
N LYS A 353 -2.82 -15.89 25.39
CA LYS A 353 -3.89 -15.00 25.87
C LYS A 353 -3.90 -13.69 25.10
N ALA A 354 -2.74 -13.08 24.87
CA ALA A 354 -2.62 -11.88 24.06
C ALA A 354 -3.06 -12.12 22.61
N GLU A 355 -2.77 -13.29 22.02
CA GLU A 355 -3.27 -13.67 20.68
C GLU A 355 -4.81 -13.74 20.65
N GLN A 356 -5.44 -14.39 21.63
CA GLN A 356 -6.91 -14.44 21.74
C GLN A 356 -7.52 -13.05 21.91
N ASP A 357 -6.91 -12.20 22.73
CA ASP A 357 -7.38 -10.83 22.95
C ASP A 357 -7.16 -9.96 21.71
N ALA A 358 -6.07 -10.17 20.96
CA ALA A 358 -5.78 -9.50 19.70
C ALA A 358 -6.69 -9.98 18.56
N GLN A 359 -7.19 -11.22 18.61
CA GLN A 359 -8.12 -11.78 17.63
C GLN A 359 -9.46 -11.04 17.67
N ILE A 360 -9.88 -10.58 18.86
CA ILE A 360 -11.10 -9.79 19.05
C ILE A 360 -10.89 -8.37 18.52
N GLY A 361 -11.69 -8.01 17.52
CA GLY A 361 -11.68 -6.73 16.83
C GLY A 361 -12.01 -5.55 17.72
N LYS A 362 -11.23 -4.47 17.58
CA LYS A 362 -11.59 -3.15 18.13
C LYS A 362 -11.96 -2.20 16.99
N GLY A 363 -13.02 -1.40 17.19
CA GLY A 363 -13.46 -0.40 16.23
C GLY A 363 -13.95 -1.00 14.90
N SER A 364 -13.36 -0.57 13.79
CA SER A 364 -13.75 -0.93 12.43
C SER A 364 -13.15 -2.23 11.89
N ARG A 365 -12.15 -2.83 12.56
CA ARG A 365 -11.43 -4.02 12.06
C ARG A 365 -12.27 -5.30 12.08
N GLY A 366 -13.15 -5.43 13.07
CA GLY A 366 -13.84 -6.69 13.36
C GLY A 366 -12.91 -7.81 13.84
N ASP A 367 -13.52 -8.91 14.25
CA ASP A 367 -12.83 -10.11 14.70
C ASP A 367 -12.13 -10.82 13.54
N VAL A 368 -10.97 -11.43 13.81
CA VAL A 368 -10.32 -12.30 12.85
C VAL A 368 -10.84 -13.73 13.05
N THR A 369 -11.60 -14.22 12.09
CA THR A 369 -12.25 -15.54 12.16
C THR A 369 -11.88 -16.45 11.00
N ILE A 370 -11.17 -15.93 9.99
CA ILE A 370 -10.80 -16.65 8.76
C ILE A 370 -9.27 -16.58 8.64
N LEU A 371 -8.64 -17.67 8.22
CA LEU A 371 -7.21 -17.74 7.95
C LEU A 371 -6.92 -18.17 6.51
N PRO A 372 -5.79 -17.72 5.92
CA PRO A 372 -4.93 -16.64 6.40
C PRO A 372 -5.62 -15.27 6.25
N THR A 373 -5.34 -14.32 7.15
CA THR A 373 -5.84 -12.94 7.06
C THR A 373 -4.70 -11.94 7.23
N LEU A 374 -4.61 -10.97 6.32
CA LEU A 374 -3.75 -9.81 6.49
C LEU A 374 -4.59 -8.64 7.04
N VAL A 375 -4.02 -7.87 7.96
CA VAL A 375 -4.58 -6.60 8.42
C VAL A 375 -3.59 -5.51 8.07
N ILE A 376 -4.02 -4.44 7.43
CA ILE A 376 -3.19 -3.29 7.04
C ILE A 376 -3.83 -2.05 7.62
N ASN A 377 -3.10 -1.29 8.43
CA ASN A 377 -3.56 -0.10 9.16
C ASN A 377 -4.94 -0.32 9.83
N ASN A 378 -5.09 -1.43 10.55
CA ASN A 378 -6.31 -1.83 11.26
C ASN A 378 -7.54 -2.11 10.35
N ARG A 379 -7.33 -2.46 9.07
CA ARG A 379 -8.35 -2.95 8.12
C ARG A 379 -8.00 -4.33 7.60
N GLN A 380 -8.99 -5.23 7.47
CA GLN A 380 -8.74 -6.56 6.93
C GLN A 380 -8.55 -6.47 5.40
N TYR A 381 -7.43 -6.98 4.90
CA TYR A 381 -7.17 -7.12 3.48
C TYR A 381 -8.14 -8.12 2.85
N ARG A 382 -8.64 -7.80 1.66
CA ARG A 382 -9.50 -8.65 0.84
C ARG A 382 -8.86 -8.81 -0.52
N GLY A 383 -8.67 -10.05 -0.93
CA GLY A 383 -8.06 -10.37 -2.23
C GLY A 383 -7.20 -11.62 -2.10
N LYS A 384 -6.64 -12.06 -3.23
CA LYS A 384 -5.74 -13.20 -3.28
C LYS A 384 -4.49 -12.93 -2.42
N LEU A 385 -4.04 -13.96 -1.73
CA LEU A 385 -2.76 -13.98 -1.03
C LEU A 385 -1.62 -14.20 -2.03
N ASP A 386 -1.15 -13.12 -2.66
CA ASP A 386 -0.10 -13.10 -3.66
C ASP A 386 0.90 -11.97 -3.37
N LYS A 387 2.17 -12.15 -3.75
CA LYS A 387 3.24 -11.16 -3.50
C LYS A 387 2.89 -9.79 -4.06
N VAL A 388 2.47 -9.70 -5.32
CA VAL A 388 2.21 -8.41 -5.99
C VAL A 388 0.93 -7.79 -5.45
N ALA A 389 -0.13 -8.58 -5.28
CA ALA A 389 -1.41 -8.09 -4.77
C ALA A 389 -1.30 -7.53 -3.34
N VAL A 390 -0.59 -8.24 -2.45
CA VAL A 390 -0.38 -7.82 -1.07
C VAL A 390 0.56 -6.62 -1.00
N LEU A 391 1.64 -6.60 -1.80
CA LEU A 391 2.54 -5.45 -1.84
C LEU A 391 1.80 -4.20 -2.32
N LYS A 392 0.93 -4.29 -3.34
CA LYS A 392 0.06 -3.18 -3.76
C LYS A 392 -0.84 -2.69 -2.63
N ALA A 393 -1.44 -3.60 -1.86
CA ALA A 393 -2.27 -3.21 -0.72
C ALA A 393 -1.46 -2.52 0.38
N ILE A 394 -0.25 -2.99 0.69
CA ILE A 394 0.63 -2.32 1.66
C ILE A 394 1.07 -0.95 1.12
N CYS A 395 1.42 -0.85 -0.16
CA CYS A 395 1.77 0.42 -0.80
C CYS A 395 0.61 1.43 -0.77
N ALA A 396 -0.63 0.96 -0.94
CA ALA A 396 -1.83 1.77 -0.77
C ALA A 396 -2.07 2.23 0.68
N GLY A 397 -1.43 1.60 1.66
CA GLY A 397 -1.49 1.99 3.07
C GLY A 397 -0.61 3.20 3.41
N PHE A 398 0.33 3.57 2.54
CA PHE A 398 1.15 4.77 2.73
C PHE A 398 0.38 6.04 2.31
N GLU A 399 0.65 7.13 3.02
CA GLU A 399 0.23 8.46 2.60
C GLU A 399 0.89 8.78 1.24
N GLU A 400 0.16 9.43 0.35
CA GLU A 400 0.67 9.79 -0.97
C GLU A 400 1.97 10.59 -0.86
N THR A 401 2.95 10.27 -1.70
CA THR A 401 4.30 10.86 -1.74
C THR A 401 5.28 10.38 -0.66
N THR A 402 4.85 9.54 0.28
CA THR A 402 5.70 8.94 1.34
C THR A 402 6.11 7.50 1.01
N GLU A 403 5.70 6.98 -0.14
CA GLU A 403 5.86 5.59 -0.49
C GLU A 403 7.34 5.22 -0.71
N PRO A 404 7.79 4.05 -0.24
CA PRO A 404 9.16 3.60 -0.46
C PRO A 404 9.38 3.18 -1.92
N ALA A 405 10.64 3.18 -2.37
CA ALA A 405 11.00 2.84 -3.75
C ALA A 405 10.50 1.46 -4.24
N ILE A 406 10.28 0.51 -3.32
CA ILE A 406 9.69 -0.80 -3.67
C ILE A 406 8.25 -0.67 -4.19
N CYS A 407 7.52 0.37 -3.79
CA CYS A 407 6.17 0.71 -4.25
C CYS A 407 6.16 1.44 -5.60
N LEU A 408 7.31 1.98 -6.03
CA LEU A 408 7.50 2.71 -7.29
C LEU A 408 8.24 1.85 -8.33
N SER A 409 7.92 0.55 -8.33
CA SER A 409 8.51 -0.41 -9.25
C SER A 409 7.51 -0.74 -10.36
N GLU A 410 8.02 -1.08 -11.55
CA GLU A 410 7.19 -1.32 -12.74
C GLU A 410 6.16 -2.46 -12.57
N ASP A 411 6.41 -3.42 -11.66
CA ASP A 411 5.47 -4.49 -11.34
C ASP A 411 4.28 -3.99 -10.49
N ILE A 412 4.41 -2.82 -9.88
CA ILE A 412 3.50 -2.27 -8.87
C ILE A 412 2.68 -1.11 -9.45
N GLU A 413 3.34 -0.13 -10.05
CA GLU A 413 2.73 1.07 -10.63
C GLU A 413 3.28 1.37 -12.03
N THR A 414 2.75 2.41 -12.68
CA THR A 414 3.25 2.88 -13.98
C THR A 414 3.75 4.31 -13.86
N ASN A 415 5.07 4.51 -13.92
CA ASN A 415 5.68 5.81 -13.73
C ASN A 415 5.29 6.80 -14.85
N GLU A 416 4.36 7.72 -14.56
CA GLU A 416 3.89 8.67 -15.56
C GLU A 416 4.88 9.82 -15.79
N CYS A 417 5.85 10.02 -14.90
CA CYS A 417 6.90 11.02 -15.10
C CYS A 417 7.84 10.68 -16.27
N LEU A 418 7.95 9.40 -16.65
CA LEU A 418 8.74 9.01 -17.83
C LEU A 418 8.14 9.50 -19.16
N SER A 419 6.83 9.74 -19.21
CA SER A 419 6.13 10.18 -20.41
C SER A 419 5.79 11.66 -20.34
N ASN A 420 6.42 12.49 -21.18
CA ASN A 420 6.21 13.94 -21.22
C ASN A 420 6.35 14.63 -19.84
N ASN A 421 7.22 14.12 -18.97
CA ASN A 421 7.39 14.59 -17.60
C ASN A 421 6.08 14.59 -16.79
N GLY A 422 5.18 13.65 -17.10
CA GLY A 422 3.82 13.64 -16.59
C GLY A 422 2.93 14.79 -17.06
N GLY A 423 3.46 15.83 -17.71
CA GLY A 423 2.80 17.13 -17.85
C GLY A 423 3.03 18.06 -16.65
N CYS A 424 4.05 17.79 -15.83
CA CYS A 424 4.54 18.71 -14.81
C CYS A 424 5.59 19.67 -15.39
N TRP A 425 5.84 20.75 -14.65
CA TRP A 425 6.88 21.71 -14.96
C TRP A 425 8.26 21.04 -14.96
N GLN A 426 9.10 21.45 -15.92
CA GLN A 426 10.49 21.03 -16.03
C GLN A 426 11.34 22.21 -16.52
N ASP A 427 12.41 22.51 -15.78
CA ASP A 427 13.48 23.34 -16.30
C ASP A 427 14.45 22.49 -17.13
N LYS A 428 14.41 22.70 -18.45
CA LYS A 428 15.26 21.97 -19.41
C LYS A 428 16.74 22.34 -19.32
N ALA A 429 17.08 23.53 -18.79
CA ALA A 429 18.47 23.97 -18.68
C ALA A 429 19.20 23.25 -17.55
N THR A 430 18.51 23.00 -16.44
CA THR A 430 19.07 22.38 -15.22
C THR A 430 18.60 20.93 -15.01
N ASN A 431 17.70 20.43 -15.87
CA ASN A 431 17.04 19.13 -15.77
C ASN A 431 16.31 18.94 -14.43
N ILE A 432 15.80 20.04 -13.85
CA ILE A 432 15.00 20.02 -12.63
C ILE A 432 13.54 19.82 -13.02
N THR A 433 12.85 18.89 -12.35
CA THR A 433 11.45 18.57 -12.61
C THR A 433 10.61 18.67 -11.36
N ALA A 434 9.37 19.12 -11.53
CA ALA A 434 8.33 19.06 -10.50
C ALA A 434 7.55 17.73 -10.51
N CYS A 435 7.82 16.83 -11.46
CA CYS A 435 7.14 15.53 -11.49
C CYS A 435 7.73 14.63 -10.40
N LYS A 436 6.91 14.33 -9.40
CA LYS A 436 7.19 13.30 -8.40
C LYS A 436 6.24 12.13 -8.64
N ASP A 437 6.85 10.99 -8.90
CA ASP A 437 6.16 9.72 -9.08
C ASP A 437 5.65 9.21 -7.72
N THR A 438 4.51 8.54 -7.72
CA THR A 438 3.80 8.06 -6.53
C THR A 438 3.16 6.71 -6.80
N PHE A 439 2.76 5.98 -5.76
CA PHE A 439 2.08 4.70 -5.97
C PHE A 439 0.71 4.85 -6.67
N ARG A 440 0.07 6.01 -6.51
CA ARG A 440 -1.25 6.33 -7.10
C ARG A 440 -1.16 7.04 -8.45
N GLY A 441 0.04 7.13 -9.01
CA GLY A 441 0.34 7.80 -10.27
C GLY A 441 1.39 8.88 -10.05
N ARG A 442 1.06 10.15 -10.29
CA ARG A 442 2.03 11.25 -10.13
C ARG A 442 1.45 12.49 -9.49
N VAL A 443 2.31 13.24 -8.80
CA VAL A 443 2.04 14.59 -8.34
C VAL A 443 2.99 15.59 -8.98
N CYS A 444 2.51 16.80 -9.24
CA CYS A 444 3.37 17.92 -9.64
C CYS A 444 3.65 18.79 -8.41
N GLU A 445 4.82 18.65 -7.82
CA GLU A 445 5.25 19.44 -6.67
C GLU A 445 6.60 20.09 -6.97
N CYS A 446 6.71 21.40 -6.73
CA CYS A 446 7.97 22.11 -6.96
C CYS A 446 9.06 21.53 -6.04
N PRO A 447 10.22 21.12 -6.60
CA PRO A 447 11.19 20.33 -5.87
C PRO A 447 12.02 21.17 -4.90
N VAL A 448 12.74 20.50 -4.01
CA VAL A 448 13.85 21.08 -3.25
C VAL A 448 15.15 20.48 -3.78
N VAL A 449 15.98 21.28 -4.43
CA VAL A 449 17.23 20.82 -5.06
C VAL A 449 18.39 21.56 -4.40
N GLN A 450 19.36 20.82 -3.87
CA GLN A 450 20.55 21.39 -3.22
C GLN A 450 20.21 22.38 -2.07
N GLY A 451 19.07 22.18 -1.40
CA GLY A 451 18.60 23.09 -0.34
C GLY A 451 17.84 24.32 -0.84
N VAL A 452 17.76 24.54 -2.15
CA VAL A 452 16.93 25.59 -2.76
C VAL A 452 15.51 25.07 -2.92
N LYS A 453 14.55 25.77 -2.32
CA LYS A 453 13.13 25.43 -2.42
C LYS A 453 12.52 26.12 -3.63
N PHE A 454 11.89 25.36 -4.51
CA PHE A 454 11.07 25.93 -5.57
C PHE A 454 9.64 26.16 -5.08
N VAL A 455 8.99 27.23 -5.54
CA VAL A 455 7.61 27.59 -5.20
C VAL A 455 6.83 27.84 -6.48
N GLY A 456 5.58 27.39 -6.54
CA GLY A 456 4.76 27.55 -7.74
C GLY A 456 3.59 26.57 -7.75
N ASP A 457 3.01 26.37 -8.93
CA ASP A 457 1.89 25.44 -9.12
C ASP A 457 2.34 24.01 -9.45
N GLY A 458 3.62 23.78 -9.75
CA GLY A 458 4.16 22.47 -10.13
C GLY A 458 3.86 22.04 -11.57
N TYR A 459 2.84 22.61 -12.21
CA TYR A 459 2.40 22.24 -13.55
C TYR A 459 3.03 23.13 -14.62
N THR A 460 2.95 24.44 -14.44
CA THR A 460 3.37 25.44 -15.43
C THR A 460 4.49 26.33 -14.91
N HIS A 461 4.61 26.47 -13.59
CA HIS A 461 5.55 27.38 -12.95
C HIS A 461 6.12 26.79 -11.67
N CYS A 462 7.45 26.77 -11.59
CA CYS A 462 8.20 26.64 -10.35
C CYS A 462 9.38 27.63 -10.40
N GLU A 463 9.47 28.51 -9.41
CA GLU A 463 10.57 29.46 -9.27
C GLU A 463 11.40 29.17 -8.03
N ALA A 464 12.72 29.28 -8.16
CA ALA A 464 13.63 29.14 -7.03
C ALA A 464 13.34 30.25 -5.99
N SER A 465 13.25 29.86 -4.72
CA SER A 465 12.92 30.75 -3.61
C SER A 465 13.81 30.50 -2.39
N GLY A 466 14.06 31.55 -1.62
CA GLY A 466 14.85 31.52 -0.39
C GLY A 466 16.31 31.99 -0.56
N ALA A 467 17.06 31.90 0.54
CA ALA A 467 18.41 32.47 0.68
C ALA A 467 19.50 31.84 -0.20
N LEU A 468 19.17 30.81 -0.99
CA LEU A 468 20.10 30.10 -1.87
C LEU A 468 19.61 30.08 -3.34
N HIS A 469 18.59 30.86 -3.67
CA HIS A 469 17.99 30.82 -5.02
C HIS A 469 18.98 31.23 -6.13
N CYS A 470 20.02 32.01 -5.82
CA CYS A 470 21.05 32.38 -6.79
C CYS A 470 22.01 31.23 -7.13
N GLU A 471 22.04 30.14 -6.35
CA GLU A 471 22.90 28.97 -6.64
C GLU A 471 22.43 28.20 -7.87
N ILE A 472 21.12 28.19 -8.14
CA ILE A 472 20.52 27.50 -9.29
C ILE A 472 20.23 28.50 -10.40
N ASN A 473 20.91 28.34 -11.54
CA ASN A 473 20.75 29.18 -12.73
C ASN A 473 20.79 30.70 -12.44
N ASN A 474 21.56 31.12 -11.43
CA ASN A 474 21.65 32.51 -10.97
C ASN A 474 20.28 33.15 -10.66
N GLY A 475 19.33 32.37 -10.12
CA GLY A 475 17.98 32.82 -9.80
C GLY A 475 17.14 33.25 -11.01
N GLY A 476 17.55 32.87 -12.23
CA GLY A 476 16.97 33.37 -13.48
C GLY A 476 17.39 34.81 -13.82
N CYS A 477 18.37 35.36 -13.11
CA CYS A 477 18.85 36.72 -13.29
C CYS A 477 20.07 36.81 -14.20
N TRP A 478 20.24 37.97 -14.84
CA TRP A 478 21.36 38.25 -15.70
C TRP A 478 22.70 38.05 -14.99
N LYS A 479 23.63 37.38 -15.69
CA LYS A 479 25.02 37.17 -15.25
C LYS A 479 25.94 37.30 -16.44
N LYS A 480 27.02 38.08 -16.30
CA LYS A 480 28.05 38.22 -17.34
C LYS A 480 29.44 38.34 -16.73
N THR A 481 30.40 37.67 -17.36
CA THR A 481 31.83 37.80 -17.03
C THR A 481 32.52 38.56 -18.15
N GLN A 482 33.22 39.64 -17.79
CA GLN A 482 34.00 40.46 -18.71
C GLN A 482 35.30 40.89 -18.04
N GLU A 483 36.43 40.73 -18.73
CA GLU A 483 37.77 41.10 -18.24
C GLU A 483 38.14 40.51 -16.86
N GLY A 484 37.71 39.27 -16.60
CA GLY A 484 38.00 38.56 -15.34
C GLY A 484 37.13 38.94 -14.15
N ARG A 485 36.18 39.88 -14.31
CA ARG A 485 35.16 40.21 -13.29
C ARG A 485 33.80 39.66 -13.70
N THR A 486 33.10 39.05 -12.76
CA THR A 486 31.75 38.50 -12.96
C THR A 486 30.75 39.38 -12.22
N TYR A 487 29.75 39.87 -12.96
CA TYR A 487 28.66 40.66 -12.42
C TYR A 487 27.36 39.84 -12.50
N SER A 488 26.57 39.90 -11.45
CA SER A 488 25.29 39.18 -11.33
C SER A 488 24.21 40.15 -10.87
N ALA A 489 23.01 39.98 -11.43
CA ALA A 489 21.81 40.67 -11.01
C ALA A 489 21.00 39.89 -9.95
N CYS A 490 21.50 38.75 -9.48
CA CYS A 490 20.86 37.94 -8.44
C CYS A 490 21.36 38.35 -7.05
N VAL A 491 20.45 38.51 -6.09
CA VAL A 491 20.77 38.85 -4.70
C VAL A 491 19.96 37.94 -3.78
N ASP A 492 20.63 37.14 -2.94
CA ASP A 492 20.03 36.07 -2.14
C ASP A 492 18.92 36.50 -1.16
N ASP A 493 18.84 37.79 -0.83
CA ASP A 493 17.83 38.39 0.06
C ASP A 493 16.71 39.19 -0.65
N SER A 494 16.71 39.27 -1.99
CA SER A 494 15.70 40.02 -2.75
C SER A 494 14.77 39.11 -3.56
N LYS A 495 13.46 39.38 -3.52
CA LYS A 495 12.51 38.79 -4.49
C LYS A 495 12.70 39.45 -5.86
N GLY A 496 13.43 38.77 -6.75
CA GLY A 496 13.63 39.18 -8.14
C GLY A 496 15.03 39.70 -8.46
N CYS A 497 15.24 40.07 -9.72
CA CYS A 497 16.55 40.45 -10.23
C CYS A 497 16.78 41.96 -10.14
N LYS A 498 17.97 42.36 -9.68
CA LYS A 498 18.39 43.76 -9.60
C LYS A 498 19.78 43.90 -10.20
N CYS A 499 19.91 44.74 -11.23
CA CYS A 499 21.22 44.99 -11.82
C CYS A 499 22.25 45.46 -10.78
N PRO A 500 23.49 44.97 -10.85
CA PRO A 500 24.54 45.39 -9.94
C PRO A 500 24.87 46.88 -10.11
N PRO A 501 25.51 47.52 -9.13
CA PRO A 501 25.94 48.92 -9.25
C PRO A 501 26.76 49.16 -10.52
N GLY A 502 26.53 50.31 -11.18
CA GLY A 502 27.14 50.63 -12.48
C GLY A 502 26.37 50.08 -13.69
N PHE A 503 25.25 49.38 -13.48
CA PHE A 503 24.40 48.86 -14.55
C PHE A 503 22.94 49.30 -14.39
N LYS A 504 22.22 49.40 -15.52
CA LYS A 504 20.78 49.69 -15.60
C LYS A 504 20.08 48.68 -16.50
N GLY A 505 18.84 48.30 -16.16
CA GLY A 505 18.06 47.36 -16.96
C GLY A 505 17.00 46.63 -16.14
N ASP A 506 16.43 45.57 -16.73
CA ASP A 506 15.39 44.73 -16.11
C ASP A 506 15.96 43.68 -15.15
N GLY A 507 17.29 43.47 -15.14
CA GLY A 507 17.95 42.50 -14.26
C GLY A 507 17.76 41.04 -14.69
N VAL A 508 16.78 40.74 -15.54
CA VAL A 508 16.45 39.39 -16.02
C VAL A 508 17.20 39.11 -17.32
N ASN A 509 16.95 39.92 -18.36
CA ASN A 509 17.54 39.72 -19.68
C ASN A 509 18.69 40.70 -19.96
N THR A 510 18.66 41.88 -19.34
CA THR A 510 19.51 43.01 -19.69
C THR A 510 19.99 43.76 -18.44
N CYS A 511 21.30 43.90 -18.34
CA CYS A 511 21.96 44.91 -17.51
C CYS A 511 23.01 45.60 -18.40
N GLU A 512 22.73 46.82 -18.80
CA GLU A 512 23.59 47.65 -19.62
C GLU A 512 24.47 48.52 -18.74
N ASP A 513 25.73 48.67 -19.14
CA ASP A 513 26.71 49.53 -18.48
C ASP A 513 26.23 50.98 -18.47
N VAL A 514 26.28 51.63 -17.30
CA VAL A 514 25.95 53.04 -17.14
C VAL A 514 27.21 53.83 -17.40
N ASP A 515 27.24 54.63 -18.46
CA ASP A 515 28.35 55.55 -18.71
C ASP A 515 28.26 56.75 -17.76
N GLU A 516 28.84 56.61 -16.56
CA GLU A 516 28.75 57.64 -15.53
C GLU A 516 29.45 58.95 -15.95
N CYS A 517 30.41 58.88 -16.89
CA CYS A 517 31.08 60.04 -17.46
C CYS A 517 30.14 60.84 -18.37
N LYS A 518 29.38 60.16 -19.23
CA LYS A 518 28.44 60.79 -20.16
C LYS A 518 27.19 61.30 -19.47
N GLU A 519 26.68 60.55 -18.48
CA GLU A 519 25.53 60.92 -17.68
C GLU A 519 25.87 61.95 -16.59
N LYS A 520 27.16 62.30 -16.43
CA LYS A 520 27.69 63.19 -15.40
C LYS A 520 27.28 62.75 -13.99
N LEU A 521 27.26 61.45 -13.74
CA LEU A 521 26.94 60.91 -12.41
C LEU A 521 28.17 60.86 -11.49
N ALA A 522 29.38 60.93 -12.06
CA ALA A 522 30.64 60.91 -11.33
C ALA A 522 31.73 61.79 -11.98
N CYS A 523 32.81 62.05 -11.24
CA CYS A 523 33.96 62.85 -11.66
C CYS A 523 33.58 64.28 -12.11
N GLN A 524 32.70 64.97 -11.38
CA GLN A 524 32.22 66.31 -11.74
C GLN A 524 33.22 67.43 -11.40
N CYS A 525 34.34 67.11 -10.76
CA CYS A 525 35.32 68.11 -10.35
C CYS A 525 35.99 68.83 -11.55
N PRO A 526 36.36 70.13 -11.43
CA PRO A 526 36.87 70.93 -12.56
C PRO A 526 38.18 70.43 -13.20
N SER A 527 38.97 69.63 -12.48
CA SER A 527 40.26 69.10 -12.93
C SER A 527 40.27 67.57 -13.12
N CYS A 528 39.09 66.95 -13.06
CA CYS A 528 38.89 65.52 -13.20
C CYS A 528 38.81 65.11 -14.68
N LYS A 529 39.43 63.98 -15.01
CA LYS A 529 39.25 63.24 -16.26
C LYS A 529 38.52 61.95 -15.91
N CYS A 530 37.35 61.78 -16.50
CA CYS A 530 36.54 60.58 -16.34
C CYS A 530 36.82 59.61 -17.49
N LYS A 531 37.02 58.33 -17.18
CA LYS A 531 37.08 57.25 -18.15
C LYS A 531 36.09 56.17 -17.72
N ASN A 532 35.08 55.92 -18.56
CA ASN A 532 34.11 54.87 -18.30
C ASN A 532 34.77 53.49 -18.44
N THR A 533 34.40 52.55 -17.58
CA THR A 533 34.87 51.16 -17.61
C THR A 533 33.67 50.22 -17.44
N TRP A 534 33.80 48.94 -17.79
CA TRP A 534 32.65 48.04 -17.71
C TRP A 534 32.25 47.75 -16.25
N GLY A 535 31.09 48.27 -15.84
CA GLY A 535 30.52 48.22 -14.50
C GLY A 535 31.08 49.24 -13.51
N SER A 536 31.85 50.24 -13.97
CA SER A 536 32.46 51.26 -13.10
C SER A 536 33.07 52.43 -13.89
N HIS A 537 33.68 53.40 -13.23
CA HIS A 537 34.43 54.47 -13.88
C HIS A 537 35.76 54.75 -13.17
N GLU A 538 36.72 55.27 -13.91
CA GLU A 538 38.02 55.71 -13.41
C GLU A 538 38.10 57.24 -13.50
N CYS A 539 38.11 57.90 -12.33
CA CYS A 539 38.41 59.33 -12.25
C CYS A 539 39.91 59.53 -12.02
N SER A 540 40.54 60.40 -12.81
CA SER A 540 41.93 60.81 -12.62
C SER A 540 42.04 62.33 -12.58
N CYS A 541 42.95 62.87 -11.77
CA CYS A 541 43.18 64.30 -11.71
C CYS A 541 44.30 64.72 -12.65
N SER A 542 44.12 65.87 -13.27
CA SER A 542 45.17 66.50 -14.08
C SER A 542 46.30 67.04 -13.19
N GLY A 543 47.56 66.92 -13.60
CA GLY A 543 48.69 67.61 -12.95
C GLY A 543 49.30 66.93 -11.71
N GLY A 544 49.19 65.60 -11.57
CA GLY A 544 49.84 64.87 -10.46
C GLY A 544 49.12 64.94 -9.11
N LEU A 545 47.91 65.52 -9.10
CA LEU A 545 46.99 65.55 -7.97
C LEU A 545 46.40 64.14 -7.72
N LEU A 546 46.05 63.84 -6.48
CA LEU A 546 45.34 62.62 -6.08
C LEU A 546 43.83 62.87 -6.08
N TYR A 547 43.06 61.94 -6.64
CA TYR A 547 41.60 62.00 -6.63
C TYR A 547 41.06 61.43 -5.31
N MET A 548 40.22 62.18 -4.60
CA MET A 548 39.48 61.73 -3.42
C MET A 548 38.04 61.40 -3.81
N GLN A 549 37.71 60.11 -3.79
CA GLN A 549 36.41 59.59 -4.23
C GLN A 549 35.23 60.05 -3.36
N GLU A 550 35.41 60.21 -2.04
CA GLU A 550 34.32 60.57 -1.10
C GLU A 550 33.77 61.98 -1.32
N ASN A 551 34.60 62.91 -1.81
CA ASN A 551 34.24 64.32 -1.95
C ASN A 551 34.27 64.80 -3.41
N ASP A 552 34.59 63.92 -4.37
CA ASP A 552 34.77 64.25 -5.79
C ASP A 552 35.69 65.48 -5.98
N ILE A 553 36.88 65.43 -5.36
CA ILE A 553 37.88 66.52 -5.41
C ILE A 553 39.28 66.00 -5.74
N CYS A 554 40.09 66.88 -6.35
CA CYS A 554 41.52 66.66 -6.58
C CYS A 554 42.34 67.38 -5.49
N ILE A 555 43.18 66.63 -4.78
CA ILE A 555 44.08 67.17 -3.75
C ILE A 555 45.54 67.09 -4.19
N SER A 556 46.35 68.05 -3.73
CA SER A 556 47.80 68.01 -3.93
C SER A 556 48.41 66.83 -3.16
N LYS A 557 49.37 66.15 -3.79
CA LYS A 557 50.14 65.06 -3.16
C LYS A 557 51.12 65.56 -2.09
N TYR A 558 51.34 66.88 -2.05
CA TYR A 558 52.15 67.59 -1.07
C TYR A 558 51.22 68.56 -0.35
N LEU A 559 50.98 68.30 0.94
CA LEU A 559 50.29 69.23 1.86
C LEU A 559 51.15 70.47 2.09
#